data_AF-A0A8T7J8M4-F1
#
_entry.id   AF-A0A8T7J8M4-F1
#
_cell.length_a   1.000
_cell.length_b   1.000
_cell.length_c   1.000
_cell.angle_alpha   90.00
_cell.angle_beta   90.00
_cell.angle_gamma   90.00
#
_symmetry.space_group_name_H-M   'P 1'
#
loop_
_entity.id
_entity.type
_entity.pdbx_description
1 polymer ?
#
loop_
_entity_poly.entity_id
_entity_poly.type
_entity_poly.pdbx_seq_one_letter_code
_entity_poly.pdbx_strand_id
1 'polypeptide(L)'
;GDIITGSKDGVEKTYYIKNICDHEACYAEVGSQAVSYTTGVPAMIGAAQVLKGNWTAAGVWNMEQLDPDDYMDMLNAHGLPWTVEELDGPANF
;
A
#
# COMPACT_ATOMS: atom_id res chain seq x y z
N GLY A 1 3.65 6.81 0.71
CA GLY A 1 2.45 7.25 1.43
C GLY A 1 1.95 8.44 0.69
N ASP A 2 0.65 8.53 0.48
CA ASP A 2 0.07 9.41 -0.52
C ASP A 2 -1.00 10.29 0.11
N ILE A 3 -0.93 11.59 -0.16
CA ILE A 3 -1.98 12.55 0.22
C ILE A 3 -2.85 12.77 -1.01
N ILE A 4 -4.13 12.43 -0.89
CA ILE A 4 -5.11 12.50 -1.97
C ILE A 4 -6.17 13.52 -1.61
N THR A 5 -6.37 14.53 -2.45
CA THR A 5 -7.50 15.47 -2.38
C THR A 5 -8.45 15.18 -3.53
N GLY A 6 -9.74 15.08 -3.25
CA GLY A 6 -10.77 14.83 -4.26
C GLY A 6 -12.16 15.17 -3.76
N SER A 7 -13.19 14.86 -4.56
CA SER A 7 -14.58 15.03 -4.15
C SER A 7 -15.24 13.69 -3.89
N LYS A 8 -15.99 13.60 -2.79
CA LYS A 8 -16.88 12.48 -2.48
C LYS A 8 -18.24 13.05 -2.10
N ASP A 9 -19.28 12.59 -2.78
CA ASP A 9 -20.67 13.04 -2.56
C ASP A 9 -20.84 14.57 -2.66
N GLY A 10 -20.05 15.22 -3.53
CA GLY A 10 -20.06 16.67 -3.75
C GLY A 10 -19.32 17.49 -2.70
N VAL A 11 -18.67 16.86 -1.72
CA VAL A 11 -17.85 17.51 -0.69
C VAL A 11 -16.38 17.23 -0.98
N GLU A 12 -15.55 18.27 -0.92
CA GLU A 12 -14.10 18.11 -1.00
C GLU A 12 -13.58 17.39 0.25
N LYS A 13 -12.72 16.40 0.03
CA LYS A 13 -12.11 15.60 1.08
C LYS A 13 -10.64 15.40 0.80
N THR A 14 -9.84 15.37 1.86
CA THR A 14 -8.42 15.04 1.79
C THR A 14 -8.12 13.86 2.70
N TYR A 15 -7.41 12.87 2.17
CA TYR A 15 -6.98 11.68 2.89
C TYR A 15 -5.48 11.49 2.79
N TYR A 16 -4.86 10.99 3.87
CA TYR A 16 -3.48 10.51 3.86
C TYR A 16 -3.45 9.01 4.13
N ILE A 17 -2.99 8.23 3.15
CA ILE A 17 -2.72 6.81 3.31
C ILE A 17 -1.21 6.56 3.46
N LYS A 18 -0.81 5.85 4.51
CA LYS A 18 0.62 5.61 4.79
C LYS A 18 0.87 4.28 5.49
N ASN A 19 2.11 3.84 5.40
CA ASN A 19 2.70 2.81 6.23
C ASN A 19 3.90 3.44 6.97
N ILE A 20 4.10 3.05 8.22
CA ILE A 20 5.29 3.39 9.01
C ILE A 20 6.03 2.08 9.25
N CYS A 21 7.32 2.07 8.95
CA CYS A 21 8.16 0.88 8.99
C CYS A 21 9.45 1.19 9.75
N ASP A 22 9.78 0.34 10.74
CA ASP A 22 10.93 0.52 11.61
C ASP A 22 12.14 -0.29 11.13
N HIS A 23 13.31 0.34 11.05
CA HIS A 23 14.52 -0.29 10.53
C HIS A 23 15.02 -1.45 11.39
N GLU A 24 14.96 -1.32 12.71
CA GLU A 24 15.46 -2.33 13.64
C GLU A 24 14.55 -3.56 13.64
N ALA A 25 13.23 -3.35 13.58
CA ALA A 25 12.24 -4.41 13.44
C ALA A 25 12.45 -5.23 12.15
N CYS A 26 12.61 -4.57 10.99
CA CYS A 26 12.90 -5.26 9.73
C CYS A 26 14.20 -6.07 9.78
N TYR A 27 15.24 -5.50 10.42
CA TYR A 27 16.53 -6.17 10.55
C TYR A 27 16.42 -7.40 11.46
N ALA A 28 15.67 -7.31 12.56
CA ALA A 28 15.43 -8.43 13.46
C ALA A 28 14.64 -9.56 12.78
N GLU A 29 13.70 -9.25 11.89
CA GLU A 29 12.87 -10.25 11.21
C GLU A 29 13.61 -10.94 10.05
N VAL A 30 14.18 -10.16 9.13
CA VAL A 30 14.71 -10.69 7.86
C VAL A 30 16.14 -10.21 7.53
N GLY A 31 16.81 -9.51 8.45
CA GLY A 31 18.20 -9.08 8.29
C GLY A 31 18.41 -7.95 7.27
N SER A 32 17.37 -7.17 6.97
CA SER A 32 17.44 -6.05 6.00
C SER A 32 16.90 -4.74 6.59
N GLN A 33 17.28 -3.62 5.99
CA GLN A 33 16.74 -2.30 6.32
C GLN A 33 15.31 -2.10 5.79
N ALA A 34 14.56 -1.20 6.43
CA ALA A 34 13.17 -0.89 6.08
C ALA A 34 12.96 -0.56 4.59
N VAL A 35 13.90 0.14 3.93
CA VAL A 35 13.77 0.47 2.48
C VAL A 35 13.67 -0.78 1.60
N SER A 36 14.49 -1.79 1.88
CA SER A 36 14.45 -3.07 1.15
C SER A 36 13.20 -3.86 1.54
N TYR A 37 12.84 -3.84 2.82
CA TYR A 37 11.65 -4.50 3.34
C TYR A 37 10.36 -3.98 2.70
N THR A 38 10.17 -2.65 2.68
CA THR A 38 9.01 -1.97 2.08
C THR A 38 8.92 -2.15 0.57
N THR A 39 9.96 -2.63 -0.09
CA THR A 39 9.94 -2.98 -1.52
C THR A 39 9.73 -4.48 -1.72
N GLY A 40 10.40 -5.31 -0.92
CA GLY A 40 10.35 -6.76 -1.02
C GLY A 40 9.00 -7.37 -0.67
N VAL A 41 8.34 -6.85 0.38
CA VAL A 41 7.01 -7.32 0.78
C VAL A 41 5.96 -7.06 -0.32
N PRO A 42 5.82 -5.84 -0.88
CA PRO A 42 4.98 -5.59 -2.06
C PRO A 42 5.27 -6.50 -3.26
N ALA A 43 6.55 -6.76 -3.56
CA ALA A 43 6.92 -7.64 -4.66
C ALA A 43 6.41 -9.09 -4.44
N MET A 44 6.54 -9.59 -3.21
CA MET A 44 6.00 -10.90 -2.83
C MET A 44 4.48 -10.94 -2.92
N ILE A 45 3.78 -9.93 -2.38
CA ILE A 45 2.30 -9.88 -2.41
C ILE A 45 1.81 -9.81 -3.85
N GLY A 46 2.40 -8.96 -4.71
CA GLY A 46 2.03 -8.89 -6.13
C GLY A 46 2.18 -10.24 -6.84
N ALA A 47 3.26 -10.98 -6.57
CA ALA A 47 3.43 -12.34 -7.09
C ALA A 47 2.36 -13.31 -6.53
N ALA A 48 2.01 -13.20 -5.25
CA ALA A 48 0.95 -13.99 -4.63
C ALA A 48 -0.42 -13.71 -5.27
N GLN A 49 -0.76 -12.45 -5.57
CA GLN A 49 -2.03 -12.10 -6.23
C GLN A 49 -2.16 -12.71 -7.63
N VAL A 50 -1.06 -12.77 -8.38
CA VAL A 50 -1.02 -13.44 -9.68
C VAL A 50 -1.23 -14.95 -9.50
N LEU A 51 -0.52 -15.59 -8.55
CA LEU A 51 -0.62 -17.02 -8.31
C LEU A 51 -1.99 -17.46 -7.76
N LYS A 52 -2.65 -16.62 -6.95
CA LYS A 52 -4.04 -16.84 -6.49
C LYS A 52 -5.08 -16.70 -7.61
N GLY A 53 -4.72 -16.06 -8.73
CA GLY A 53 -5.64 -15.76 -9.82
C GLY A 53 -6.35 -14.41 -9.71
N ASN A 54 -6.20 -13.69 -8.59
CA ASN A 54 -6.88 -12.40 -8.35
C ASN A 54 -6.44 -11.33 -9.35
N TRP A 55 -5.16 -11.34 -9.71
CA TRP A 55 -4.55 -10.38 -10.65
C TRP A 55 -4.15 -11.06 -11.96
N THR A 56 -5.05 -11.86 -12.53
CA THR A 56 -4.80 -12.59 -13.78
C THR A 56 -5.69 -12.08 -14.91
N ALA A 57 -5.10 -11.34 -15.84
CA ALA A 57 -5.73 -10.91 -17.08
C ALA A 57 -4.69 -10.78 -18.20
N ALA A 58 -5.07 -11.06 -19.45
CA ALA A 58 -4.17 -10.89 -20.59
C ALA A 58 -3.83 -9.41 -20.80
N GLY A 59 -2.54 -9.08 -20.92
CA GLY A 59 -2.07 -7.71 -21.13
C GLY A 59 -0.90 -7.34 -20.23
N VAL A 60 -0.55 -6.05 -20.24
CA VAL A 60 0.40 -5.44 -19.32
C VAL A 60 -0.41 -4.50 -18.42
N TRP A 61 -0.24 -4.65 -17.12
CA TRP A 61 -1.07 -3.99 -16.11
C TRP A 61 -0.19 -3.29 -15.09
N ASN A 62 -0.63 -2.11 -14.67
CA ASN A 62 -0.15 -1.45 -13.47
C ASN A 62 -1.07 -1.78 -12.28
N MET A 63 -0.56 -1.53 -11.07
CA MET A 63 -1.20 -1.93 -9.82
C MET A 63 -2.58 -1.29 -9.64
N GLU A 64 -2.72 -0.02 -9.98
CA GLU A 64 -3.94 0.78 -9.85
C GLU A 64 -5.08 0.35 -10.79
N GLN A 65 -4.80 -0.55 -11.73
CA GLN A 65 -5.79 -1.10 -12.67
C GLN A 65 -6.43 -2.40 -12.15
N LEU A 66 -5.97 -2.90 -11.01
CA LEU A 66 -6.38 -4.18 -10.43
C LEU A 66 -7.10 -3.92 -9.10
N ASP A 67 -7.92 -4.89 -8.67
CA ASP A 67 -8.64 -4.81 -7.39
C ASP A 67 -7.63 -4.74 -6.22
N PRO A 68 -7.64 -3.66 -5.41
CA PRO A 68 -6.68 -3.48 -4.34
C PRO A 68 -7.01 -4.28 -3.06
N ASP A 69 -8.24 -4.75 -2.88
CA ASP A 69 -8.74 -5.16 -1.56
C ASP A 69 -7.89 -6.27 -0.90
N ASP A 70 -7.71 -7.42 -1.56
CA ASP A 70 -6.91 -8.52 -1.01
C ASP A 70 -5.41 -8.18 -0.91
N TYR A 71 -4.90 -7.27 -1.76
CA TYR A 71 -3.52 -6.80 -1.66
C TYR A 71 -3.31 -5.94 -0.40
N MET A 72 -4.26 -5.06 -0.11
CA MET A 72 -4.25 -4.20 1.07
C MET A 72 -4.41 -5.02 2.36
N ASP A 73 -5.21 -6.08 2.34
CA ASP A 73 -5.31 -7.02 3.46
C ASP A 73 -3.99 -7.77 3.69
N MET A 74 -3.33 -8.21 2.61
CA MET A 74 -2.03 -8.86 2.69
C MET A 74 -0.93 -7.94 3.22
N LEU A 75 -0.95 -6.64 2.90
CA LEU A 75 0.00 -5.68 3.48
C LEU A 75 -0.08 -5.67 5.01
N ASN A 76 -1.29 -5.66 5.57
CA ASN A 76 -1.51 -5.75 7.02
C ASN A 76 -1.00 -7.08 7.61
N ALA A 77 -1.23 -8.18 6.90
CA ALA A 77 -0.83 -9.52 7.35
C ALA A 77 0.68 -9.79 7.25
N HIS A 78 1.39 -9.12 6.34
CA HIS A 78 2.79 -9.40 6.01
C HIS A 78 3.76 -8.28 6.42
N GLY A 79 3.45 -7.58 7.52
CA GLY A 79 4.40 -6.69 8.19
C GLY A 79 4.41 -5.24 7.70
N LEU A 80 3.50 -4.86 6.81
CA LEU A 80 3.34 -3.47 6.35
C LEU A 80 1.93 -2.92 6.64
N PRO A 81 1.52 -2.84 7.91
CA PRO A 81 0.22 -2.28 8.26
C PRO A 81 0.10 -0.84 7.78
N TRP A 82 -1.04 -0.49 7.21
CA TRP A 82 -1.31 0.84 6.68
C TRP A 82 -2.41 1.54 7.47
N THR A 83 -2.39 2.87 7.47
CA THR A 83 -3.40 3.72 8.08
C THR A 83 -3.95 4.70 7.07
N VAL A 84 -5.20 5.12 7.29
CA VAL A 84 -5.87 6.20 6.55
C VAL A 84 -6.31 7.26 7.55
N GLU A 85 -5.92 8.49 7.30
CA GLU A 85 -6.28 9.66 8.10
C GLU A 85 -7.04 10.66 7.21
N GLU A 86 -8.22 11.12 7.62
CA GLU A 86 -8.89 12.26 6.98
C GLU A 86 -8.22 13.55 7.47
N LEU A 87 -7.82 14.43 6.56
CA LEU A 87 -7.16 15.70 6.88
C LEU A 87 -8.17 16.85 6.79
N ASP A 88 -7.91 17.94 7.52
CA ASP A 88 -8.78 19.12 7.58
C ASP A 88 -8.86 19.89 6.24
N GLY A 89 -7.94 19.64 5.31
CA GLY A 89 -7.90 20.29 4.00
C GLY A 89 -6.71 19.80 3.15
N PRO A 90 -6.53 20.37 1.94
CA PRO A 90 -5.41 20.02 1.05
C PRO A 90 -4.04 20.28 1.70
N ALA A 91 -3.04 19.49 1.32
CA ALA A 91 -1.68 19.69 1.79
C ALA A 91 -1.09 20.99 1.26
N ASN A 92 -0.49 21.79 2.14
CA ASN A 92 0.27 22.98 1.80
C ASN A 92 1.76 22.59 1.72
N PHE A 93 2.33 22.56 0.51
CA PHE A 93 3.76 22.31 0.27
C PHE A 93 4.49 23.61 -0.06
#